data_AF-A0A851T7T7-F1
#
_entry.id   AF-A0A851T7T7-F1
#
_cell.length_a   1.000
_cell.length_b   1.000
_cell.length_c   1.000
_cell.angle_alpha   90.00
_cell.angle_beta   90.00
_cell.angle_gamma   90.00
#
_symmetry.space_group_name_H-M   'P 1'
#
loop_
_entity.id
_entity.type
_entity.pdbx_description
1 polymer ?
#
loop_
_entity_poly.entity_id
_entity_poly.type
_entity_poly.pdbx_seq_one_letter_code
_entity_poly.pdbx_strand_id
1 'polypeptide(L)' 'MRILYLLFSLLFLALQISPGLSSPRRDMFFCRKGTCHFGSCPVHLIKVGTCFGFRSCCK' A
#
# COMPACT_ATOMS: atom_id res chain seq x y z
N MET A 1 32.75 -3.90 20.26
CA MET A 1 31.88 -4.49 19.23
C MET A 1 30.39 -4.45 19.61
N ARG A 2 29.86 -3.28 19.96
CA ARG A 2 28.44 -3.08 20.34
C ARG A 2 27.75 -2.02 19.48
N ILE A 3 28.51 -1.01 19.05
CA ILE A 3 28.05 0.09 18.20
C ILE A 3 27.47 -0.37 16.87
N LEU A 4 28.04 -1.39 16.23
CA LEU A 4 27.54 -1.91 14.96
C LEU A 4 26.10 -2.46 15.10
N TYR A 5 25.80 -3.12 16.22
CA TYR A 5 24.46 -3.64 16.51
C TYR A 5 23.45 -2.52 16.79
N LEU A 6 23.88 -1.45 17.48
CA LEU A 6 23.02 -0.29 17.75
C LEU A 6 22.65 0.45 16.46
N LEU A 7 23.61 0.64 15.55
CA LEU A 7 23.39 1.23 14.23
C LEU A 7 22.42 0.40 13.39
N PHE A 8 22.58 -0.92 13.41
CA PHE A 8 21.68 -1.83 12.69
C PHE A 8 20.24 -1.75 13.22
N SER A 9 20.05 -1.79 14.55
CA SER A 9 18.73 -1.64 15.17
C SER A 9 18.06 -0.31 14.81
N LEU A 10 18.81 0.79 14.80
CA LEU A 10 18.30 2.11 14.40
C LEU A 10 17.89 2.15 12.93
N LEU A 11 18.67 1.49 12.06
CA LEU A 11 18.38 1.41 10.63
C LEU A 11 17.07 0.64 10.35
N PHE A 12 16.86 -0.49 11.03
CA PHE A 12 15.63 -1.28 10.92
C PHE A 12 14.42 -0.54 11.48
N LEU A 13 14.61 0.22 12.55
CA LEU A 13 13.55 1.07 13.08
C LEU A 13 13.19 2.13 12.03
N ALA A 14 14.16 2.86 11.48
CA ALA A 14 13.94 3.86 10.42
C ALA A 14 13.26 3.29 9.16
N LEU A 15 13.63 2.08 8.74
CA LEU A 15 12.99 1.40 7.62
C LEU A 15 11.52 1.00 7.90
N GLN A 16 11.16 0.66 9.14
CA GLN A 16 9.77 0.35 9.52
C GLN A 16 8.91 1.61 9.70
N ILE A 17 9.50 2.72 10.17
CA ILE A 17 8.77 4.00 10.34
C ILE A 17 8.49 4.65 8.98
N SER A 18 9.36 4.41 7.98
CA SER A 18 8.98 4.63 6.59
C SER A 18 7.85 3.66 6.29
N PRO A 19 6.63 4.09 5.96
CA PRO A 19 5.51 3.19 5.67
C PRO A 19 5.85 2.44 4.37
N GLY A 20 6.62 1.37 4.54
CA GLY A 20 7.17 0.54 3.50
C GLY A 20 6.05 -0.18 2.78
N LEU A 21 5.66 0.42 1.65
CA LEU A 21 5.38 -0.26 0.39
C LEU A 21 4.15 -1.19 0.31
N SER A 22 3.41 -1.42 1.39
CA SER A 22 2.17 -2.23 1.34
C SER A 22 1.02 -1.62 2.13
N SER A 23 1.00 -0.30 2.39
CA SER A 23 -0.13 0.33 3.06
C SER A 23 -1.25 0.65 2.06
N PRO A 24 -2.36 -0.11 2.03
CA PRO A 24 -3.53 0.19 1.19
C PRO A 24 -4.28 1.43 1.71
N ARG A 25 -3.76 2.07 2.76
CA ARG A 25 -4.44 3.13 3.50
C ARG A 25 -4.57 4.42 2.69
N ARG A 26 -3.68 4.66 1.70
CA ARG A 26 -3.85 5.77 0.75
C ARG A 26 -4.87 5.46 -0.35
N ASP A 27 -5.00 4.20 -0.75
CA ASP A 27 -6.01 3.77 -1.72
C ASP A 27 -7.44 3.86 -1.18
N MET A 28 -7.61 3.84 0.15
CA MET A 28 -8.91 3.99 0.81
C MET A 28 -9.56 5.37 0.63
N PHE A 29 -8.82 6.45 0.32
CA PHE A 29 -9.44 7.79 0.29
C PHE A 29 -10.35 7.99 -0.93
N PHE A 30 -9.97 7.43 -2.09
CA PHE A 30 -10.78 7.49 -3.31
C PHE A 30 -11.64 6.23 -3.49
N CYS A 31 -11.18 5.07 -3.03
CA CYS A 31 -11.92 3.81 -3.11
C CYS A 31 -12.67 3.47 -1.80
N ARG A 32 -13.37 4.44 -1.20
CA ARG A 32 -13.96 4.34 0.16
C ARG A 32 -14.92 3.18 0.40
N LYS A 33 -15.52 2.61 -0.66
CA LYS A 33 -16.47 1.49 -0.59
C LYS A 33 -16.19 0.41 -1.65
N GLY A 34 -14.97 0.38 -2.19
CA GLY A 34 -14.58 -0.56 -3.23
C GLY A 34 -13.28 -1.28 -2.89
N THR A 35 -12.92 -2.24 -3.73
CA THR A 35 -11.67 -2.99 -3.65
C THR A 35 -10.74 -2.56 -4.78
N CYS A 36 -9.45 -2.43 -4.50
CA CYS A 36 -8.46 -2.08 -5.50
C CYS A 36 -7.89 -3.34 -6.16
N HIS A 37 -8.16 -3.52 -7.44
CA HIS A 37 -7.65 -4.63 -8.25
C HIS A 37 -6.56 -4.15 -9.21
N PHE A 38 -5.57 -5.00 -9.49
CA PHE A 38 -4.60 -4.72 -10.55
C PHE A 38 -5.26 -4.93 -11.91
N GLY A 39 -5.08 -3.97 -12.83
CA GLY A 39 -5.65 -4.06 -14.18
C GLY A 39 -7.17 -3.83 -14.19
N SER A 40 -7.91 -4.71 -14.84
CA SER A 40 -9.38 -4.64 -14.96
C SER A 40 -10.09 -5.21 -13.72
N CYS A 41 -11.31 -4.72 -13.48
CA CYS A 41 -12.15 -5.28 -12.43
C CYS A 41 -12.59 -6.72 -12.76
N PRO A 42 -12.82 -7.56 -11.74
CA PRO A 42 -13.45 -8.85 -11.93
C PRO A 42 -14.83 -8.72 -12.60
N VAL A 43 -15.28 -9.75 -13.31
CA VAL A 43 -16.52 -9.74 -14.11
C VAL A 43 -17.78 -9.40 -13.28
N HIS A 44 -17.75 -9.68 -11.97
CA HIS A 44 -18.84 -9.43 -11.03
C HIS A 44 -18.80 -8.04 -10.38
N LEU A 45 -17.81 -7.20 -10.72
CA LEU A 45 -17.61 -5.87 -10.15
C LEU A 45 -17.47 -4.83 -11.27
N ILE A 46 -17.95 -3.62 -11.03
CA ILE A 46 -17.82 -2.51 -11.98
C ILE A 46 -16.65 -1.60 -11.59
N LYS A 47 -15.96 -1.06 -12.61
CA LYS A 47 -14.91 -0.06 -12.39
C LYS A 47 -15.56 1.26 -11.99
N VAL A 48 -15.37 1.67 -10.74
CA VAL A 48 -15.90 2.92 -10.19
C VAL A 48 -14.83 4.01 -10.06
N GLY A 49 -13.56 3.68 -10.30
CA GLY A 49 -12.47 4.64 -10.29
C GLY A 49 -11.11 3.98 -10.44
N THR A 50 -10.09 4.68 -9.94
CA THR A 50 -8.70 4.23 -9.96
C THR A 50 -8.11 4.33 -8.56
N CYS A 51 -7.28 3.35 -8.21
CA CYS A 51 -6.42 3.40 -7.02
C CYS A 51 -5.00 3.83 -7.45
N PHE A 52 -4.05 3.93 -6.52
CA PHE A 52 -2.71 4.38 -6.82
C PHE A 52 -1.99 3.45 -7.83
N GLY A 53 -1.32 4.06 -8.82
CA GLY A 53 -0.63 3.34 -9.88
C GLY A 53 -1.57 2.80 -10.97
N PHE A 54 -1.37 1.54 -11.38
CA PHE A 54 -2.13 0.86 -12.44
C PHE A 54 -3.29 -0.01 -11.90
N ARG A 55 -3.82 0.36 -10.73
CA ARG A 55 -4.90 -0.37 -10.07
C ARG A 55 -6.24 0.31 -10.33
N SER A 56 -7.27 -0.49 -10.61
CA SER A 56 -8.65 -0.03 -10.73
C SER A 56 -9.38 -0.18 -9.40
N CYS A 57 -10.21 0.80 -9.06
CA CYS A 57 -11.16 0.70 -7.96
C CYS A 57 -12.45 0.03 -8.47
N CYS A 58 -12.82 -1.08 -7.85
CA CYS A 58 -13.94 -1.92 -8.25
C CYS A 58 -14.98 -1.98 -7.14
N LYS A 59 -16.27 -1.95 -7.50
CA LYS A 59 -17.39 -2.05 -6.56
C LYS A 59 -18.53 -2.84 -7.18
#